data_AF-A0A7L4TLH4-F1
#
_entry.id   AF-A0A7L4TLH4-F1
#
_cell.length_a   1.000
_cell.length_b   1.000
_cell.length_c   1.000
_cell.angle_alpha   90.00
_cell.angle_beta   90.00
_cell.angle_gamma   90.00
#
_symmetry.space_group_name_H-M   'P 1'
#
loop_
_entity.id
_entity.type
_entity.pdbx_description
1 polymer ?
#
loop_
_entity_poly.entity_id
_entity_poly.type
_entity_poly.pdbx_seq_one_letter_code
_entity_poly.pdbx_strand_id
1 'polypeptide(L)'
;LALKEEGIKVILVNNNPATVMTDEACADVVYFEPLTVESIKKIIQKEKADGILATLGGQTGLNLALALHDKGILEELDVELLGTPIESIKKGEDREEFRALMHELNEPVPESDIVTTVDGALQFAESVGYPIIVRPAYTLGGAGGGIAENEAELLRIIKGGLA
;
A
#
# COMPACT_ATOMS: atom_id res chain seq x y z
N LEU A 1 0.35 -21.03 -7.35
CA LEU A 1 0.21 -22.45 -6.92
C LEU A 1 -1.16 -22.71 -6.31
N ALA A 2 -1.49 -22.18 -5.13
CA ALA A 2 -2.80 -22.40 -4.49
C ALA A 2 -4.02 -22.21 -5.43
N LEU A 3 -4.09 -21.08 -6.15
CA LEU A 3 -5.17 -20.86 -7.13
C LEU A 3 -5.20 -21.90 -8.26
N LYS A 4 -4.04 -22.36 -8.73
CA LYS A 4 -3.95 -23.38 -9.79
C LYS A 4 -4.38 -24.76 -9.28
N GLU A 5 -4.07 -25.09 -8.02
CA GLU A 5 -4.50 -26.35 -7.38
C GLU A 5 -6.02 -26.43 -7.26
N GLU A 6 -6.68 -25.29 -7.07
CA GLU A 6 -8.14 -25.16 -7.09
C GLU A 6 -8.74 -25.05 -8.52
N GLY A 7 -7.92 -25.22 -9.57
CA GLY A 7 -8.37 -25.17 -10.96
C GLY A 7 -8.69 -23.78 -11.50
N ILE A 8 -8.24 -22.72 -10.83
CA ILE A 8 -8.43 -21.33 -11.25
C ILE A 8 -7.31 -20.93 -12.23
N LYS A 9 -7.68 -20.34 -13.36
CA LYS A 9 -6.73 -19.75 -14.32
C LYS A 9 -6.04 -18.55 -13.69
N VAL A 10 -4.71 -18.59 -13.62
CA VAL A 10 -3.89 -17.53 -13.02
C VAL A 10 -3.22 -16.68 -14.11
N ILE A 11 -3.54 -15.40 -14.13
CA ILE A 11 -2.84 -14.38 -14.93
C ILE A 11 -1.96 -13.58 -13.98
N LEU A 12 -0.65 -13.63 -14.19
CA LEU A 12 0.31 -12.89 -13.40
C LEU A 12 0.85 -11.70 -14.19
N VAL A 13 0.87 -10.52 -13.56
CA VAL A 13 1.56 -9.34 -14.10
C VAL A 13 2.72 -9.00 -13.17
N ASN A 14 3.95 -9.09 -13.68
CA ASN A 14 5.16 -8.72 -12.95
C ASN A 14 6.23 -8.26 -13.93
N ASN A 15 6.71 -7.03 -13.78
CA ASN A 15 7.74 -6.46 -14.64
C ASN A 15 9.17 -6.90 -14.25
N ASN A 16 9.34 -7.69 -13.17
CA ASN A 16 10.63 -8.24 -12.78
C ASN A 16 10.82 -9.68 -13.34
N PRO A 17 11.63 -9.86 -14.41
CA PRO A 17 11.85 -11.17 -15.01
C PRO A 17 12.68 -12.14 -14.16
N ALA A 18 13.34 -11.64 -13.11
CA ALA A 18 14.22 -12.45 -12.26
C ALA A 18 13.48 -13.04 -11.04
N THR A 19 12.23 -13.48 -11.21
CA THR A 19 11.41 -14.02 -10.11
C THR A 19 10.87 -15.41 -10.40
N VAL A 20 10.90 -16.29 -9.41
CA VAL A 20 10.39 -17.67 -9.54
C VAL A 20 8.89 -17.69 -9.88
N MET A 21 8.13 -16.71 -9.39
CA MET A 21 6.70 -16.57 -9.69
C MET A 21 6.39 -16.36 -11.18
N THR A 22 7.36 -15.88 -11.97
CA THR A 22 7.19 -15.66 -13.42
C THR A 22 7.50 -16.90 -14.28
N ASP A 23 7.82 -18.03 -13.66
CA ASP A 23 7.93 -19.33 -14.33
C ASP A 23 6.53 -19.82 -14.80
N GLU A 24 6.48 -20.50 -15.94
CA GLU A 24 5.28 -21.13 -16.51
C GLU A 24 4.67 -22.17 -15.54
N ALA A 25 5.46 -22.72 -14.62
CA ALA A 25 4.93 -23.57 -13.55
C ALA A 25 3.98 -22.84 -12.58
N CYS A 26 4.12 -21.52 -12.42
CA CYS A 26 3.45 -20.76 -11.36
C CYS A 26 2.15 -20.08 -11.77
N ALA A 27 2.00 -19.72 -13.05
CA ALA A 27 0.85 -19.02 -13.62
C ALA A 27 0.51 -19.59 -15.01
N ASP A 28 -0.71 -19.39 -15.50
CA ASP A 28 -1.10 -19.84 -16.85
C ASP A 28 -0.72 -18.83 -17.93
N VAL A 29 -0.72 -17.54 -17.56
CA VAL A 29 -0.25 -16.45 -18.42
C VAL A 29 0.59 -15.50 -17.59
N VAL A 30 1.75 -15.11 -18.10
CA VAL A 30 2.65 -14.14 -17.46
C VAL A 30 2.81 -12.93 -18.37
N TYR A 31 2.56 -11.74 -17.82
CA TYR A 31 2.76 -10.45 -18.46
C TYR A 31 3.94 -9.71 -17.82
N PHE A 32 4.96 -9.40 -18.62
CA PHE A 32 6.07 -8.53 -18.26
C PHE A 32 5.79 -7.07 -18.64
N GLU A 33 4.62 -6.57 -18.28
CA GLU A 33 4.16 -5.23 -18.59
C GLU A 33 4.41 -4.25 -17.43
N PRO A 34 4.51 -2.93 -17.70
CA PRO A 34 4.60 -1.93 -16.63
C PRO A 34 3.41 -2.05 -15.65
N LEU A 35 3.70 -1.99 -14.35
CA LEU A 35 2.69 -2.03 -13.28
C LEU A 35 1.97 -0.68 -13.16
N THR A 36 1.11 -0.39 -14.14
CA THR A 36 0.33 0.86 -14.26
C THR A 36 -1.15 0.55 -14.44
N VAL A 37 -2.03 1.46 -14.03
CA VAL A 37 -3.50 1.31 -14.20
C VAL A 37 -3.88 0.98 -15.65
N GLU A 38 -3.23 1.62 -16.62
CA GLU A 38 -3.52 1.45 -18.05
C GLU A 38 -3.12 0.07 -18.55
N SER A 39 -1.94 -0.42 -18.16
CA SER A 39 -1.51 -1.78 -18.49
C SER A 39 -2.44 -2.82 -17.88
N ILE A 40 -2.77 -2.67 -16.59
CA ILE A 40 -3.64 -3.62 -15.90
C ILE A 40 -5.05 -3.61 -16.51
N LYS A 41 -5.62 -2.45 -16.82
CA LYS A 41 -6.92 -2.34 -17.51
C LYS A 41 -6.93 -3.11 -18.83
N LYS A 42 -5.90 -2.95 -19.67
CA LYS A 42 -5.78 -3.66 -20.96
C LYS A 42 -5.69 -5.17 -20.78
N ILE A 43 -4.93 -5.63 -19.78
CA ILE A 43 -4.77 -7.06 -19.48
C ILE A 43 -6.09 -7.65 -19.00
N ILE A 44 -6.79 -6.99 -18.08
CA ILE A 44 -8.12 -7.41 -17.61
C ILE A 44 -9.09 -7.56 -18.79
N GLN A 45 -9.16 -6.56 -19.68
CA GLN A 45 -10.03 -6.60 -20.85
C GLN A 45 -9.69 -7.73 -21.83
N LYS A 46 -8.40 -7.98 -22.05
CA LYS A 46 -7.93 -9.04 -22.95
C LYS A 46 -8.22 -10.43 -22.40
N GLU A 47 -7.91 -10.64 -21.13
CA GLU A 47 -8.03 -11.95 -20.48
C GLU A 47 -9.42 -12.23 -19.94
N LYS A 48 -10.27 -11.20 -19.82
CA LYS A 48 -11.59 -11.25 -19.18
C LYS A 48 -11.51 -11.84 -17.77
N ALA A 49 -10.63 -11.26 -16.95
CA ALA A 49 -10.42 -11.72 -15.60
C ALA A 49 -11.66 -11.45 -14.73
N ASP A 50 -12.12 -12.45 -13.97
CA ASP A 50 -13.28 -12.32 -13.08
C ASP A 50 -12.91 -11.64 -11.74
N GLY A 51 -11.64 -11.73 -11.35
CA GLY A 51 -11.17 -11.16 -10.10
C GLY A 51 -9.69 -10.83 -10.10
N ILE A 52 -9.29 -9.97 -9.16
CA ILE A 52 -7.92 -9.50 -8.96
C ILE A 52 -7.47 -9.74 -7.52
N LEU A 53 -6.26 -10.28 -7.33
CA LEU A 53 -5.64 -10.47 -6.02
C LEU A 53 -4.43 -9.54 -5.88
N ALA A 54 -4.61 -8.44 -5.13
CA ALA A 54 -3.61 -7.37 -5.05
C ALA A 54 -2.64 -7.47 -3.86
N THR A 55 -2.98 -8.29 -2.87
CA THR A 55 -2.27 -8.40 -1.58
C THR A 55 -0.92 -9.11 -1.67
N LEU A 56 -0.61 -9.73 -2.81
CA LEU A 56 0.66 -10.43 -3.04
C LEU A 56 1.72 -9.54 -3.73
N GLY A 57 1.36 -8.31 -4.12
CA GLY A 57 2.23 -7.38 -4.86
C GLY A 57 2.92 -6.31 -3.99
N GLY A 58 2.88 -6.43 -2.66
CA GLY A 58 3.32 -5.37 -1.75
C GLY A 58 2.56 -4.06 -1.96
N GLN A 59 3.18 -2.91 -1.64
CA GLN A 59 2.53 -1.60 -1.81
C GLN A 59 2.11 -1.34 -3.25
N THR A 60 2.92 -1.78 -4.22
CA THR A 60 2.63 -1.58 -5.64
C THR A 60 1.31 -2.23 -6.01
N GLY A 61 1.07 -3.46 -5.54
CA GLY A 61 -0.19 -4.17 -5.75
C GLY A 61 -1.38 -3.46 -5.10
N LEU A 62 -1.24 -3.08 -3.83
CA LEU A 62 -2.30 -2.38 -3.07
C LEU A 62 -2.66 -1.03 -3.71
N ASN A 63 -1.66 -0.21 -4.04
CA ASN A 63 -1.85 1.10 -4.67
C ASN A 63 -2.53 0.97 -6.04
N LEU A 64 -2.19 -0.05 -6.83
CA LEU A 64 -2.84 -0.29 -8.12
C LEU A 64 -4.30 -0.70 -7.97
N ALA A 65 -4.60 -1.58 -7.02
CA ALA A 65 -5.98 -1.98 -6.75
C ALA A 65 -6.84 -0.81 -6.30
N LEU A 66 -6.30 0.02 -5.41
CA LEU A 66 -6.94 1.26 -4.97
C LEU A 66 -7.17 2.22 -6.15
N ALA A 67 -6.15 2.45 -6.97
CA ALA A 67 -6.26 3.35 -8.12
C ALA A 67 -7.23 2.83 -9.21
N LEU A 68 -7.34 1.51 -9.40
CA LEU A 68 -8.33 0.90 -10.29
C LEU A 68 -9.75 1.05 -9.74
N HIS A 69 -9.92 0.85 -8.43
CA HIS A 69 -11.20 1.02 -7.74
C HIS A 69 -11.68 2.47 -7.77
N ASP A 70 -10.84 3.42 -7.35
CA ASP A 70 -11.21 4.84 -7.28
C ASP A 70 -11.50 5.45 -8.68
N LYS A 71 -10.94 4.85 -9.74
CA LYS A 71 -11.26 5.20 -11.14
C LYS A 71 -12.51 4.49 -11.69
N GLY A 72 -13.18 3.65 -10.89
CA GLY A 72 -14.36 2.88 -11.29
C GLY A 72 -14.07 1.76 -12.29
N ILE A 73 -12.80 1.41 -12.53
CA ILE A 73 -12.42 0.45 -13.58
C ILE A 73 -12.82 -0.99 -13.18
N LEU A 74 -12.73 -1.32 -11.90
CA LEU A 74 -13.14 -2.65 -11.41
C LEU A 74 -14.64 -2.86 -11.61
N GLU A 75 -15.46 -1.84 -11.33
CA GLU A 75 -16.90 -1.87 -11.56
C GLU A 75 -17.25 -1.86 -13.06
N GLU A 76 -16.58 -1.01 -13.86
CA GLU A 76 -16.75 -0.94 -15.33
C GLU A 76 -16.52 -2.30 -16.00
N LEU A 77 -15.57 -3.08 -15.49
CA LEU A 77 -15.14 -4.35 -16.08
C LEU A 77 -15.71 -5.59 -15.37
N ASP A 78 -16.58 -5.40 -14.37
CA ASP A 78 -17.17 -6.47 -13.56
C ASP A 78 -16.10 -7.39 -12.92
N VAL A 79 -15.07 -6.79 -12.32
CA VAL A 79 -13.94 -7.50 -11.69
C VAL A 79 -13.99 -7.35 -10.19
N GLU A 80 -13.99 -8.48 -9.49
CA GLU A 80 -13.99 -8.51 -8.04
C GLU A 80 -12.57 -8.38 -7.46
N LEU A 81 -12.38 -7.51 -6.46
CA LEU A 81 -11.15 -7.56 -5.65
C LEU A 81 -11.23 -8.73 -4.67
N LEU A 82 -10.41 -9.75 -4.90
CA LEU A 82 -10.34 -10.94 -4.07
C LEU A 82 -9.43 -10.72 -2.85
N GLY A 83 -9.78 -11.37 -1.75
CA GLY A 83 -9.01 -11.31 -0.50
C GLY A 83 -9.46 -10.16 0.40
N THR A 84 -8.57 -9.19 0.63
CA THR A 84 -8.86 -8.07 1.55
C THR A 84 -9.68 -6.99 0.84
N PRO A 85 -10.87 -6.60 1.36
CA PRO A 85 -11.68 -5.54 0.76
C PRO A 85 -10.96 -4.20 0.67
N ILE A 86 -11.30 -3.36 -0.31
CA ILE A 86 -10.73 -2.01 -0.49
C ILE A 86 -10.84 -1.19 0.79
N GLU A 87 -12.00 -1.19 1.44
CA GLU A 87 -12.24 -0.45 2.69
C GLU A 87 -11.26 -0.88 3.80
N SER A 88 -10.97 -2.17 3.90
CA SER A 88 -10.01 -2.68 4.88
C SER A 88 -8.56 -2.31 4.52
N ILE A 89 -8.24 -2.25 3.22
CA ILE A 89 -6.93 -1.75 2.75
C ILE A 89 -6.79 -0.26 3.09
N LYS A 90 -7.79 0.57 2.79
CA LYS A 90 -7.80 2.01 3.12
C LYS A 90 -7.58 2.24 4.62
N LYS A 91 -8.36 1.57 5.47
CA LYS A 91 -8.22 1.65 6.93
C LYS A 91 -6.87 1.17 7.46
N GLY A 92 -6.20 0.25 6.76
CA GLY A 92 -4.90 -0.26 7.17
C GLY A 92 -3.73 0.62 6.74
N GLU A 93 -3.86 1.31 5.61
CA GLU A 93 -2.80 2.13 4.99
C GLU A 93 -2.87 3.61 5.42
N ASP A 94 -4.08 4.13 5.63
CA ASP A 94 -4.27 5.50 6.14
C ASP A 94 -4.10 5.55 7.65
N ARG A 95 -3.24 6.47 8.12
CA ARG A 95 -2.88 6.57 9.54
C ARG A 95 -4.01 7.12 10.41
N GLU A 96 -4.77 8.07 9.89
CA GLU A 96 -5.91 8.65 10.59
C GLU A 96 -7.03 7.61 10.70
N GLU A 97 -7.35 6.93 9.60
CA GLU A 97 -8.36 5.86 9.61
C GLU A 97 -7.94 4.69 10.51
N PHE A 98 -6.67 4.28 10.45
CA PHE A 98 -6.13 3.25 11.33
C PHE A 98 -6.26 3.65 12.80
N ARG A 99 -5.88 4.88 13.14
CA ARG A 99 -5.96 5.37 14.53
C ARG A 99 -7.41 5.48 14.99
N ALA A 100 -8.30 5.99 14.15
CA ALA A 100 -9.72 6.05 14.44
C ALA A 100 -10.29 4.65 14.70
N LEU A 101 -9.90 3.65 13.89
CA LEU A 101 -10.28 2.26 14.09
C LEU A 101 -9.75 1.69 15.41
N MET A 102 -8.49 1.97 15.79
CA MET A 102 -7.96 1.51 17.08
C MET A 102 -8.72 2.13 18.27
N HIS A 103 -9.06 3.42 18.19
CA HIS A 103 -9.89 4.09 19.20
C HIS A 103 -11.28 3.47 19.30
N GLU A 104 -11.92 3.17 18.16
CA GLU A 104 -13.21 2.46 18.11
C GLU A 104 -13.12 1.08 18.81
N LEU A 105 -12.01 0.37 18.60
CA LEU A 105 -11.77 -0.95 19.17
C LEU A 105 -11.26 -0.92 20.63
N ASN A 106 -11.05 0.27 21.21
CA ASN A 106 -10.40 0.47 22.52
C ASN A 106 -8.98 -0.13 22.61
N GLU A 107 -8.26 -0.16 21.50
CA GLU A 107 -6.85 -0.57 21.46
C GLU A 107 -5.93 0.64 21.72
N PRO A 108 -4.88 0.49 22.55
CA PRO A 108 -4.00 1.60 22.86
C PRO A 108 -3.17 1.99 21.62
N VAL A 109 -3.22 3.27 21.27
CA VAL A 109 -2.35 3.88 20.26
C VAL A 109 -1.39 4.87 20.90
N PRO A 110 -0.10 4.88 20.49
CA PRO A 110 0.80 5.94 20.89
C PRO A 110 0.25 7.32 20.52
N GLU A 111 0.49 8.30 21.37
CA GLU A 111 0.23 9.69 21.04
C GLU A 111 1.03 10.07 19.79
N SER A 112 0.34 10.58 18.79
CA SER A 112 0.85 10.83 17.44
C SER A 112 0.08 11.98 16.82
N ASP A 113 0.61 12.58 15.76
CA ASP A 113 -0.08 13.60 14.97
C ASP A 113 0.37 13.51 13.50
N ILE A 114 -0.49 13.96 12.58
CA ILE A 114 -0.13 14.11 11.17
C ILE A 114 0.33 15.54 10.94
N VAL A 115 1.63 15.68 10.64
CA VAL A 115 2.26 16.98 10.42
C VAL A 115 2.69 17.12 8.97
N THR A 116 2.30 18.23 8.35
CA THR A 116 2.65 18.59 6.96
C THR A 116 3.66 19.73 6.89
N THR A 117 4.06 20.28 8.04
CA THR A 117 4.98 21.41 8.14
C THR A 117 6.03 21.14 9.21
N VAL A 118 7.20 21.79 9.06
CA VAL A 118 8.27 21.73 10.08
C VAL A 118 7.77 22.28 11.41
N ASP A 119 7.08 23.41 11.40
CA ASP A 119 6.55 24.04 12.62
C ASP A 119 5.54 23.12 13.34
N GLY A 120 4.67 22.44 12.58
CA GLY A 120 3.75 21.45 13.15
C GLY A 120 4.49 20.28 13.82
N ALA A 121 5.57 19.79 13.19
CA ALA A 121 6.40 18.74 13.78
C ALA A 121 7.08 19.18 15.08
N LEU A 122 7.57 20.41 15.14
CA LEU A 122 8.19 20.99 16.35
C LEU A 122 7.19 21.19 17.48
N GLN A 123 6.00 21.73 17.18
CA GLN A 123 4.93 21.91 18.16
C GLN A 123 4.46 20.57 18.75
N PHE A 124 4.28 19.57 17.89
CA PHE A 124 3.97 18.22 18.35
C PHE A 124 5.08 17.71 19.28
N ALA A 125 6.34 17.88 18.90
CA ALA A 125 7.47 17.42 19.71
C ALA A 125 7.60 18.09 21.08
N GLU A 126 7.31 19.39 21.17
CA GLU A 126 7.24 20.10 22.45
C GLU A 126 6.11 19.57 23.35
N SER A 127 5.00 19.14 22.76
CA SER A 127 3.85 18.64 23.52
C SER A 127 4.04 17.23 24.10
N VAL A 128 4.71 16.33 23.37
CA VAL A 128 4.88 14.92 23.78
C VAL A 128 6.26 14.59 24.36
N GLY A 129 7.27 15.41 24.08
CA GLY A 129 8.66 15.20 24.49
C GLY A 129 9.41 14.15 23.65
N TYR A 130 10.74 14.15 23.76
CA TYR A 130 11.62 13.21 23.08
C TYR A 130 11.87 11.93 23.91
N PRO A 131 12.16 10.77 23.27
CA PRO A 131 12.31 10.55 21.83
C PRO A 131 10.98 10.41 21.08
N ILE A 132 10.98 10.77 19.79
CA ILE A 132 9.80 10.71 18.91
C ILE A 132 10.10 9.85 17.68
N ILE A 133 9.12 9.05 17.27
CA ILE A 133 9.19 8.23 16.07
C ILE A 133 8.55 8.98 14.89
N VAL A 134 9.34 9.31 13.87
CA VAL A 134 8.87 9.90 12.62
C VAL A 134 8.61 8.80 11.61
N ARG A 135 7.41 8.76 11.04
CA ARG A 135 7.03 7.80 10.01
C ARG A 135 6.28 8.51 8.86
N PRO A 136 6.87 8.61 7.66
CA PRO A 136 6.18 9.17 6.50
C PRO A 136 4.90 8.40 6.14
N ALA A 137 3.94 9.08 5.52
CA ALA A 137 2.78 8.42 4.91
C ALA A 137 3.18 7.74 3.59
N TYR A 138 2.46 6.68 3.21
CA TYR A 138 2.63 5.96 1.94
C TYR A 138 4.04 5.40 1.64
N THR A 139 4.83 5.09 2.68
CA THR A 139 6.13 4.40 2.54
C THR A 139 6.12 3.06 3.27
N LEU A 140 6.82 2.07 2.71
CA LEU A 140 7.08 0.78 3.36
C LEU A 140 8.53 0.68 3.83
N GLY A 141 8.76 -0.14 4.87
CA GLY A 141 10.10 -0.45 5.36
C GLY A 141 10.80 0.69 6.12
N GLY A 142 10.07 1.74 6.52
CA GLY A 142 10.62 2.86 7.27
C GLY A 142 11.40 3.88 6.44
N ALA A 143 11.31 3.83 5.10
CA ALA A 143 11.96 4.80 4.23
C ALA A 143 11.47 6.23 4.54
N GLY A 144 12.43 7.13 4.77
CA GLY A 144 12.19 8.53 5.16
C GLY A 144 11.77 8.74 6.63
N GLY A 145 11.68 7.66 7.42
CA GLY A 145 11.38 7.72 8.85
C GLY A 145 12.61 7.54 9.75
N GLY A 146 12.39 7.56 11.06
CA GLY A 146 13.44 7.35 12.06
C GLY A 146 13.00 7.70 13.47
N ILE A 147 13.93 7.57 14.43
CA ILE A 147 13.76 8.03 15.81
C ILE A 147 14.55 9.32 15.95
N ALA A 148 13.91 10.35 16.50
CA ALA A 148 14.54 11.61 16.85
C ALA A 148 14.68 11.69 18.37
N GLU A 149 15.91 11.76 18.87
CA GLU A 149 16.22 11.92 20.29
C GLU A 149 16.19 13.40 20.74
N ASN A 150 16.20 14.33 19.77
CA ASN A 150 16.21 15.78 20.00
C ASN A 150 15.73 16.54 18.75
N GLU A 151 15.56 17.86 18.90
CA GLU A 151 15.09 18.77 17.84
C GLU A 151 15.97 18.74 16.58
N ALA A 152 17.30 18.73 16.74
CA ALA A 152 18.21 18.72 15.61
C ALA A 152 18.08 17.44 14.76
N GLU A 153 17.88 16.29 15.42
CA GLU A 153 17.59 15.03 14.75
C GLU A 153 16.21 15.02 14.10
N LEU A 154 15.18 15.58 14.75
CA LEU A 154 13.85 15.71 14.19
C LEU A 154 13.88 16.51 12.87
N LEU A 155 14.49 17.70 12.90
CA LEU A 155 14.67 18.56 11.72
C LEU A 155 15.42 17.85 10.58
N ARG A 156 16.39 17.00 10.92
CA ARG A 156 17.13 16.21 9.92
C ARG A 156 16.26 15.16 9.27
N ILE A 157 15.43 14.45 10.04
CA ILE A 157 14.58 13.36 9.52
C ILE A 157 13.44 13.93 8.68
N ILE A 158 12.73 14.96 9.17
CA ILE A 158 11.56 15.51 8.46
C ILE A 158 11.92 16.22 7.15
N LYS A 159 13.14 16.77 7.02
CA LYS A 159 13.64 17.33 5.75
C LYS A 159 13.63 16.32 4.60
N GLY A 160 13.79 15.03 4.89
CA GLY A 160 13.71 13.96 3.89
C GLY A 160 12.29 13.44 3.65
N GLY A 161 11.36 13.68 4.59
CA GLY A 161 9.99 13.17 4.52
C GLY A 161 8.93 14.18 4.07
N LEU A 162 9.21 15.49 4.16
CA LEU A 162 8.32 16.59 3.73
C LEU A 162 8.64 17.12 2.31
N ALA A 163 9.64 16.53 1.63
CA ALA A 163 10.08 16.94 0.30
C ALA A 163 9.25 16.31 -0.83
#